data_AF-G5GLL4-F1
#
_entry.id   AF-G5GLL4-F1
#
_cell.length_a   1.000
_cell.length_b   1.000
_cell.length_c   1.000
_cell.angle_alpha   90.00
_cell.angle_beta   90.00
_cell.angle_gamma   90.00
#
_symmetry.space_group_name_H-M   'P 1'
#
loop_
_entity.id
_entity.type
_entity.pdbx_description
1 polymer ?
#
loop_
_entity_poly.entity_id
_entity_poly.type
_entity_poly.pdbx_seq_one_letter_code
_entity_poly.pdbx_strand_id
1 'polypeptide(L)'
;MRHKNVVCILIGIFCLLGLCTDMRAAAAADYAALRIANGGRIAHAQRFITSVKPAVIFTFGGLSKQEALNDILHEMEAQGMRGTFFVTERELQRNGDNIARIVAEGQDLGVGLRPVEGADFADYCAQIERIQTALRTRYGTETNVVRQMSGAEEDVIGEAVSAMGCVLVGQSVNIVQSKHKNAQSAEEVMPQLFGRWTTSLNRGAIVYLRTDFYTRPALAAEMLHAVVTAKVDNIAYTSFGSAGAQAMHEREASRYAMISVADGLRDTAACYTYPVDLSALPEEMRPCVRSPLLEGRAFSKEFFKRYIGAPEVGENDRMLGFSRSEIAQADQTGIVKTVADNTVFLTFDDWGSDDTINHLLYVLRKHEVHGTFFVITWNIHNNPNLLRAIAAEGNEIGSHTDGHKPMTIQDEKGRQIPVQNPEEYDEDVRSSYEKLAATVGDMKLQSGRYVLTRLLRPPTLAVSRMGVAAILNNGFTYVVNGSGSTEDYDAVTMESLVGIMHRLTHETDGSVKRGAILVMHMSSTAARTAEALDILLTANDALPEGHPGKFKIGLLGDYLTGDYDQTMKQVKPAAGYKLH
;
A
#
# COMPACT_ATOMS: atom_id res chain seq x y z
N MET A 1 67.02 -24.44 -33.23
CA MET A 1 65.73 -23.72 -33.30
C MET A 1 64.64 -24.20 -32.32
N ARG A 2 64.76 -25.36 -31.64
CA ARG A 2 63.71 -25.85 -30.69
C ARG A 2 63.75 -25.28 -29.27
N HIS A 3 64.85 -24.66 -28.82
CA HIS A 3 64.96 -24.12 -27.45
C HIS A 3 64.55 -22.65 -27.28
N LYS A 4 64.43 -21.86 -28.35
CA LYS A 4 64.01 -20.44 -28.25
C LYS A 4 62.49 -20.28 -28.12
N ASN A 5 61.69 -21.21 -28.64
CA ASN A 5 60.22 -21.13 -28.56
C ASN A 5 59.65 -21.50 -27.19
N VAL A 6 60.32 -22.37 -26.42
CA VAL A 6 59.86 -22.78 -25.08
C VAL A 6 60.09 -21.66 -24.05
N VAL A 7 61.20 -20.92 -24.17
CA VAL A 7 61.52 -19.79 -23.28
C VAL A 7 60.60 -18.58 -23.52
N CYS A 8 60.20 -18.31 -24.78
CA CYS A 8 59.25 -17.23 -25.06
C CYS A 8 57.82 -17.53 -24.56
N ILE A 9 57.41 -18.81 -24.56
CA ILE A 9 56.09 -19.22 -24.03
C ILE A 9 56.07 -19.16 -22.50
N LEU A 10 57.16 -19.54 -21.82
CA LEU A 10 57.27 -19.45 -20.35
C LEU A 10 57.34 -18.01 -19.83
N ILE A 11 58.00 -17.10 -20.55
CA ILE A 11 58.04 -15.66 -20.21
C ILE A 11 56.67 -15.01 -20.45
N GLY A 12 55.97 -15.37 -21.52
CA GLY A 12 54.59 -14.90 -21.78
C GLY A 12 53.59 -15.33 -20.70
N ILE A 13 53.72 -16.55 -20.17
CA ILE A 13 52.89 -17.06 -19.06
C ILE A 13 53.22 -16.36 -17.74
N PHE A 14 54.50 -16.13 -17.43
CA PHE A 14 54.90 -15.39 -16.22
C PHE A 14 54.53 -13.91 -16.26
N CYS A 15 54.60 -13.25 -17.42
CA CYS A 15 54.13 -11.86 -17.58
C CYS A 15 52.60 -11.75 -17.47
N LEU A 16 51.83 -12.69 -18.03
CA LEU A 16 50.37 -12.73 -17.84
C LEU A 16 49.98 -13.00 -16.38
N LEU A 17 50.69 -13.90 -15.70
CA LEU A 17 50.47 -14.18 -14.28
C LEU A 17 50.79 -12.96 -13.41
N GLY A 18 51.89 -12.26 -13.66
CA GLY A 18 52.28 -11.02 -12.97
C GLY A 18 51.29 -9.87 -13.17
N LEU A 19 50.85 -9.64 -14.41
CA LEU A 19 49.83 -8.63 -14.74
C LEU A 19 48.46 -8.94 -14.10
N CYS A 20 48.06 -10.21 -14.08
CA CYS A 20 46.82 -10.65 -13.41
C CYS A 20 46.90 -10.52 -11.88
N THR A 21 48.06 -10.75 -11.27
CA THR A 21 48.25 -10.56 -9.82
C THR A 21 48.25 -9.08 -9.45
N ASP A 22 48.87 -8.21 -10.25
CA ASP A 22 48.89 -6.76 -9.99
C ASP A 22 47.51 -6.12 -10.17
N MET A 23 46.73 -6.54 -11.18
CA MET A 23 45.34 -6.09 -11.34
C MET A 23 44.43 -6.55 -10.19
N ARG A 24 44.59 -7.79 -9.70
CA ARG A 24 43.81 -8.28 -8.54
C ARG A 24 44.18 -7.55 -7.26
N ALA A 25 45.45 -7.24 -7.06
CA ALA A 25 45.91 -6.48 -5.90
C ALA A 25 45.42 -5.02 -5.93
N ALA A 26 45.41 -4.39 -7.12
CA ALA A 26 44.87 -3.05 -7.30
C ALA A 26 43.35 -3.00 -7.05
N ALA A 27 42.57 -3.91 -7.64
CA ALA A 27 41.13 -3.99 -7.42
C ALA A 27 40.77 -4.27 -5.94
N ALA A 28 41.55 -5.13 -5.27
CA ALA A 28 41.38 -5.39 -3.84
C ALA A 28 41.66 -4.15 -2.96
N ALA A 29 42.64 -3.32 -3.33
CA ALA A 29 42.91 -2.05 -2.67
C ALA A 29 41.77 -1.04 -2.88
N ASP A 30 41.18 -1.01 -4.07
CA ASP A 30 40.04 -0.16 -4.40
C ASP A 30 38.78 -0.56 -3.60
N TYR A 31 38.49 -1.86 -3.47
CA TYR A 31 37.36 -2.32 -2.65
C TYR A 31 37.56 -2.04 -1.15
N ALA A 32 38.79 -2.14 -0.64
CA ALA A 32 39.07 -1.77 0.74
C ALA A 32 38.74 -0.30 1.02
N ALA A 33 39.08 0.60 0.10
CA ALA A 33 38.72 2.01 0.19
C ALA A 33 37.19 2.22 0.13
N LEU A 34 36.49 1.50 -0.75
CA LEU A 34 35.02 1.53 -0.81
C LEU A 34 34.38 1.06 0.50
N ARG A 35 34.91 -0.02 1.11
CA ARG A 35 34.41 -0.53 2.39
C ARG A 35 34.55 0.50 3.51
N ILE A 36 35.69 1.18 3.57
CA ILE A 36 35.95 2.25 4.54
C ILE A 36 34.96 3.40 4.32
N ALA A 37 34.77 3.86 3.08
CA ALA A 37 33.81 4.92 2.74
C ALA A 37 32.35 4.51 2.99
N ASN A 38 32.04 3.22 2.88
CA ASN A 38 30.72 2.67 3.17
C ASN A 38 30.36 2.75 4.66
N GLY A 39 31.36 2.76 5.56
CA GLY A 39 31.15 2.95 6.99
C GLY A 39 30.26 1.89 7.64
N GLY A 40 30.27 0.65 7.13
CA GLY A 40 29.50 -0.48 7.64
C GLY A 40 28.00 -0.47 7.28
N ARG A 41 27.55 0.36 6.33
CA ARG A 41 26.16 0.30 5.84
C ARG A 41 25.89 -1.02 5.12
N ILE A 42 24.72 -1.61 5.37
CA ILE A 42 24.29 -2.86 4.75
C ILE A 42 23.04 -2.55 3.91
N ALA A 43 23.07 -2.90 2.62
CA ALA A 43 21.88 -2.86 1.78
C ALA A 43 21.01 -4.08 2.10
N HIS A 44 19.74 -3.85 2.44
CA HIS A 44 18.77 -4.92 2.67
C HIS A 44 17.97 -5.19 1.41
N ALA A 45 17.59 -6.45 1.19
CA ALA A 45 16.82 -6.85 0.02
C ALA A 45 15.42 -6.23 0.06
N GLN A 46 15.17 -5.27 -0.82
CA GLN A 46 13.86 -4.62 -0.92
C GLN A 46 12.83 -5.63 -1.43
N ARG A 47 11.79 -5.91 -0.63
CA ARG A 47 10.70 -6.82 -1.03
C ARG A 47 9.64 -6.12 -1.89
N PHE A 48 9.60 -4.80 -1.83
CA PHE A 48 8.77 -3.92 -2.63
C PHE A 48 9.54 -2.60 -2.83
N ILE A 49 9.20 -1.87 -3.90
CA ILE A 49 9.68 -0.50 -4.10
C ILE A 49 8.72 0.44 -3.38
N THR A 50 9.24 1.32 -2.53
CA THR A 50 8.45 2.36 -1.86
C THR A 50 8.05 3.44 -2.85
N SER A 51 6.84 3.34 -3.38
CA SER A 51 6.30 4.26 -4.38
C SER A 51 4.77 4.31 -4.33
N VAL A 52 4.22 5.50 -4.55
CA VAL A 52 2.77 5.68 -4.75
C VAL A 52 2.34 5.45 -6.21
N LYS A 53 3.26 5.10 -7.12
CA LYS A 53 2.91 4.80 -8.50
C LYS A 53 2.03 3.54 -8.58
N PRO A 54 0.89 3.55 -9.31
CA PRO A 54 0.05 2.36 -9.50
C PRO A 54 0.75 1.35 -10.41
N ALA A 55 1.70 0.60 -9.87
CA ALA A 55 2.50 -0.34 -10.63
C ALA A 55 2.93 -1.56 -9.81
N VAL A 56 3.16 -2.67 -10.52
CA VAL A 56 3.76 -3.91 -10.00
C VAL A 56 5.08 -4.15 -10.73
N ILE A 57 6.09 -4.62 -10.01
CA ILE A 57 7.43 -4.85 -10.54
C ILE A 57 7.61 -6.33 -10.87
N PHE A 58 8.00 -6.64 -12.09
CA PHE A 58 8.29 -8.02 -12.51
C PHE A 58 9.78 -8.24 -12.69
N THR A 59 10.26 -9.34 -12.08
CA THR A 59 11.67 -9.74 -12.11
C THR A 59 11.82 -11.20 -12.50
N PHE A 60 12.90 -11.50 -13.21
CA PHE A 60 13.10 -12.78 -13.86
C PHE A 60 14.49 -13.34 -13.60
N GLY A 61 14.59 -14.67 -13.56
CA GLY A 61 15.88 -15.37 -13.47
C GLY A 61 15.84 -16.73 -14.18
N GLY A 62 17.01 -17.34 -14.36
CA GLY A 62 17.12 -18.67 -14.98
C GLY A 62 17.01 -18.64 -16.50
N LEU A 63 18.02 -18.08 -17.17
CA LEU A 63 17.98 -17.75 -18.60
C LEU A 63 18.46 -18.90 -19.50
N SER A 64 18.41 -20.15 -19.02
CA SER A 64 19.07 -21.27 -19.69
C SER A 64 18.23 -21.94 -20.79
N LYS A 65 16.90 -21.82 -20.74
CA LYS A 65 15.97 -22.41 -21.72
C LYS A 65 15.43 -21.33 -22.65
N GLN A 66 15.81 -21.38 -23.92
CA GLN A 66 15.40 -20.36 -24.91
C GLN A 66 13.89 -20.37 -25.18
N GLU A 67 13.27 -21.56 -25.33
CA GLU A 67 11.84 -21.68 -25.62
C GLU A 67 10.98 -20.99 -24.55
N ALA A 68 11.16 -21.37 -23.28
CA ALA A 68 10.44 -20.75 -22.17
C ALA A 68 10.73 -19.24 -22.02
N LEU A 69 11.94 -18.78 -22.33
CA LEU A 69 12.27 -17.35 -22.34
C LEU A 69 11.51 -16.61 -23.45
N ASN A 70 11.45 -17.17 -24.66
CA ASN A 70 10.72 -16.57 -25.77
C ASN A 70 9.22 -16.47 -25.45
N ASP A 71 8.63 -17.52 -24.86
CA ASP A 71 7.22 -17.51 -24.46
C ASP A 71 6.93 -16.39 -23.43
N ILE A 72 7.84 -16.19 -22.47
CA ILE A 72 7.75 -15.11 -21.48
C ILE A 72 7.86 -13.74 -22.16
N LEU A 73 8.86 -13.54 -23.03
CA LEU A 73 9.04 -12.26 -23.73
C LEU A 73 7.85 -11.94 -24.63
N HIS A 74 7.25 -12.94 -25.28
CA HIS A 74 6.04 -12.77 -26.09
C HIS A 74 4.83 -12.36 -25.24
N GLU A 75 4.60 -13.01 -24.09
CA GLU A 75 3.53 -12.60 -23.17
C GLU A 75 3.79 -11.17 -22.65
N MET A 76 5.03 -10.83 -22.34
CA MET A 76 5.40 -9.48 -21.90
C MET A 76 5.11 -8.43 -22.98
N GLU A 77 5.47 -8.70 -24.24
CA GLU A 77 5.17 -7.82 -25.37
C GLU A 77 3.65 -7.63 -25.54
N ALA A 78 2.88 -8.73 -25.53
CA ALA A 78 1.43 -8.71 -25.67
C ALA A 78 0.71 -7.88 -24.58
N GLN A 79 1.30 -7.84 -23.38
CA GLN A 79 0.79 -7.15 -22.21
C GLN A 79 1.37 -5.74 -22.03
N GLY A 80 2.26 -5.29 -22.91
CA GLY A 80 2.98 -4.01 -22.78
C GLY A 80 3.89 -3.93 -21.54
N MET A 81 4.42 -5.06 -21.11
CA MET A 81 5.19 -5.19 -19.87
C MET A 81 6.65 -4.80 -20.03
N ARG A 82 7.19 -4.25 -18.94
CA ARG A 82 8.62 -4.12 -18.70
C ARG A 82 9.02 -4.94 -17.48
N GLY A 83 10.24 -5.49 -17.50
CA GLY A 83 10.75 -6.32 -16.41
C GLY A 83 12.27 -6.31 -16.33
N THR A 84 12.79 -6.84 -15.22
CA THR A 84 14.23 -6.95 -14.96
C THR A 84 14.68 -8.40 -14.93
N PHE A 85 15.59 -8.79 -15.82
CA PHE A 85 16.17 -10.12 -15.91
C PHE A 85 17.55 -10.16 -15.24
N PHE A 86 17.69 -10.98 -14.21
CA PHE A 86 18.93 -11.10 -13.46
C PHE A 86 19.92 -12.06 -14.13
N VAL A 87 21.10 -11.53 -14.44
CA VAL A 87 22.18 -12.22 -15.13
C VAL A 87 23.30 -12.55 -14.15
N THR A 88 23.67 -13.82 -14.01
CA THR A 88 24.85 -14.24 -13.24
C THR A 88 26.04 -14.49 -14.17
N GLU A 89 27.24 -14.65 -13.60
CA GLU A 89 28.45 -15.02 -14.36
C GLU A 89 28.25 -16.29 -15.21
N ARG A 90 27.43 -17.23 -14.73
CA ARG A 90 27.14 -18.45 -15.48
C ARG A 90 26.31 -18.18 -16.73
N GLU A 91 25.28 -17.34 -16.66
CA GLU A 91 24.49 -16.98 -17.84
C GLU A 91 25.33 -16.15 -18.83
N LEU A 92 26.21 -15.26 -18.34
CA LEU A 92 27.15 -14.53 -19.21
C LEU A 92 28.04 -15.45 -20.05
N GLN A 93 28.45 -16.59 -19.48
CA GLN A 93 29.30 -17.56 -20.16
C GLN A 93 28.53 -18.46 -21.13
N ARG A 94 27.29 -18.85 -20.80
CA ARG A 94 26.58 -19.95 -21.47
C ARG A 94 25.36 -19.53 -22.26
N ASN A 95 24.84 -18.32 -22.02
CA ASN A 95 23.51 -17.91 -22.47
C ASN A 95 23.52 -16.51 -23.09
N GLY A 96 24.60 -16.15 -23.78
CA GLY A 96 24.75 -14.82 -24.37
C GLY A 96 23.65 -14.44 -25.37
N ASP A 97 23.24 -15.39 -26.22
CA ASP A 97 22.15 -15.17 -27.18
C ASP A 97 20.81 -14.87 -26.49
N ASN A 98 20.53 -15.54 -25.37
CA ASN A 98 19.31 -15.29 -24.59
C ASN A 98 19.35 -13.91 -23.91
N ILE A 99 20.52 -13.47 -23.44
CA ILE A 99 20.69 -12.12 -22.89
C ILE A 99 20.49 -11.06 -23.98
N ALA A 100 21.04 -11.29 -25.18
CA ALA A 100 20.84 -10.38 -26.31
C ALA A 100 19.37 -10.27 -26.74
N ARG A 101 18.60 -11.38 -26.68
CA ARG A 101 17.15 -11.38 -26.93
C ARG A 101 16.41 -10.49 -25.93
N ILE A 102 16.70 -10.62 -24.63
CA ILE A 102 16.08 -9.81 -23.58
C ILE A 102 16.29 -8.31 -23.85
N VAL A 103 17.51 -7.91 -24.24
CA VAL A 103 17.82 -6.51 -24.58
C VAL A 103 17.14 -6.07 -25.87
N ALA A 104 17.07 -6.93 -26.88
CA ALA A 104 16.41 -6.63 -28.15
C ALA A 104 14.89 -6.38 -27.98
N GLU A 105 14.24 -7.10 -27.06
CA GLU A 105 12.84 -6.88 -26.66
C GLU A 105 12.68 -5.69 -25.69
N GLY A 106 13.74 -4.90 -25.51
CA GLY A 106 13.72 -3.71 -24.69
C GLY A 106 13.40 -4.00 -23.23
N GLN A 107 13.93 -5.09 -22.65
CA GLN A 107 13.82 -5.42 -21.22
C GLN A 107 15.11 -5.08 -20.46
N ASP A 108 15.01 -4.86 -19.15
CA ASP A 108 16.17 -4.47 -18.34
C ASP A 108 16.98 -5.68 -17.85
N LEU A 109 18.28 -5.47 -17.67
CA LEU A 109 19.17 -6.44 -17.04
C LEU A 109 19.55 -6.00 -15.62
N GLY A 110 19.63 -6.97 -14.73
CA GLY A 110 20.13 -6.82 -13.36
C GLY A 110 21.30 -7.76 -13.06
N VAL A 111 22.07 -7.45 -12.02
CA VAL A 111 23.18 -8.29 -11.55
C VAL A 111 22.63 -9.40 -10.65
N GLY A 112 22.77 -10.65 -11.08
CA GLY A 112 22.43 -11.82 -10.27
C GLY A 112 23.67 -12.37 -9.55
N LEU A 113 23.72 -12.19 -8.22
CA LEU A 113 24.78 -12.74 -7.39
C LEU A 113 24.47 -14.19 -6.99
N ARG A 114 25.50 -15.03 -6.97
CA ARG A 114 25.42 -16.38 -6.42
C ARG A 114 26.37 -16.46 -5.24
N PRO A 115 25.88 -16.77 -4.03
CA PRO A 115 26.75 -17.00 -2.89
C PRO A 115 27.78 -18.07 -3.19
N VAL A 116 29.00 -17.84 -2.72
CA VAL A 116 30.13 -18.77 -2.85
C VAL A 116 30.65 -19.07 -1.45
N GLU A 117 30.85 -20.35 -1.16
CA GLU A 117 31.34 -20.78 0.15
C GLU A 117 32.70 -20.14 0.47
N GLY A 118 32.77 -19.44 1.60
CA GLY A 118 33.98 -18.75 2.06
C GLY A 118 34.29 -17.42 1.37
N ALA A 119 33.40 -16.92 0.50
CA ALA A 119 33.58 -15.63 -0.14
C ALA A 119 33.42 -14.46 0.85
N ASP A 120 34.22 -13.42 0.66
CA ASP A 120 34.20 -12.22 1.48
C ASP A 120 33.64 -10.98 0.74
N PHE A 121 33.71 -9.83 1.41
CA PHE A 121 33.26 -8.55 0.86
C PHE A 121 33.90 -8.22 -0.50
N ALA A 122 35.21 -8.47 -0.66
CA ALA A 122 35.94 -8.15 -1.88
C ALA A 122 35.53 -9.10 -3.02
N ASP A 123 35.28 -10.38 -2.71
CA ASP A 123 34.78 -11.34 -3.68
C ASP A 123 33.42 -10.93 -4.28
N TYR A 124 32.51 -10.46 -3.44
CA TYR A 124 31.20 -10.00 -3.89
C TYR A 124 31.26 -8.66 -4.64
N CYS A 125 32.09 -7.70 -4.20
CA CYS A 125 32.37 -6.49 -4.99
C CYS A 125 32.89 -6.85 -6.39
N ALA A 126 33.83 -7.80 -6.46
CA ALA A 126 34.40 -8.26 -7.71
C ALA A 126 33.39 -9.01 -8.60
N GLN A 127 32.48 -9.80 -8.01
CA GLN A 127 31.40 -10.43 -8.78
C GLN A 127 30.44 -9.39 -9.36
N ILE A 128 30.05 -8.37 -8.60
CA ILE A 128 29.23 -7.25 -9.06
C ILE A 128 29.91 -6.55 -10.24
N GLU A 129 31.16 -6.12 -10.07
CA GLU A 129 31.89 -5.36 -11.08
C GLU A 129 32.08 -6.16 -12.38
N ARG A 130 32.42 -7.45 -12.30
CA ARG A 130 32.58 -8.31 -13.48
C ARG A 130 31.28 -8.45 -14.26
N ILE A 131 30.15 -8.64 -13.57
CA ILE A 131 28.85 -8.74 -14.23
C ILE A 131 28.48 -7.39 -14.85
N GLN A 132 28.54 -6.27 -14.11
CA GLN A 132 28.25 -4.94 -14.63
C GLN A 132 29.11 -4.59 -15.85
N THR A 133 30.41 -4.87 -15.79
CA THR A 133 31.34 -4.63 -16.90
C THR A 133 30.95 -5.45 -18.12
N ALA A 134 30.61 -6.73 -17.95
CA ALA A 134 30.16 -7.58 -19.04
C ALA A 134 28.83 -7.10 -19.63
N LEU A 135 27.87 -6.69 -18.79
CA LEU A 135 26.59 -6.13 -19.23
C LEU A 135 26.78 -4.87 -20.08
N ARG A 136 27.60 -3.92 -19.60
CA ARG A 136 27.91 -2.68 -20.29
C ARG A 136 28.65 -2.91 -21.61
N THR A 137 29.71 -3.71 -21.58
CA THR A 137 30.61 -3.87 -22.75
C THR A 137 30.04 -4.77 -23.84
N ARG A 138 29.24 -5.79 -23.49
CA ARG A 138 28.71 -6.75 -24.46
C ARG A 138 27.29 -6.45 -24.92
N TYR A 139 26.49 -5.78 -24.08
CA TYR A 139 25.07 -5.56 -24.36
C TYR A 139 24.65 -4.08 -24.26
N GLY A 140 25.59 -3.17 -23.94
CA GLY A 140 25.29 -1.75 -23.83
C GLY A 140 24.36 -1.40 -22.65
N THR A 141 24.24 -2.28 -21.66
CA THR A 141 23.34 -2.10 -20.52
C THR A 141 24.10 -1.72 -19.27
N GLU A 142 23.73 -0.59 -18.66
CA GLU A 142 24.18 -0.20 -17.33
C GLU A 142 23.09 -0.50 -16.30
N THR A 143 23.48 -0.98 -15.12
CA THR A 143 22.55 -1.29 -14.04
C THR A 143 23.26 -1.26 -12.70
N ASN A 144 22.56 -0.76 -11.70
CA ASN A 144 22.95 -0.85 -10.29
C ASN A 144 21.97 -1.73 -9.49
N VAL A 145 21.07 -2.45 -10.17
CA VAL A 145 20.09 -3.34 -9.53
C VAL A 145 20.72 -4.70 -9.35
N VAL A 146 20.78 -5.16 -8.11
CA VAL A 146 21.41 -6.42 -7.71
C VAL A 146 20.40 -7.32 -7.03
N ARG A 147 20.51 -8.62 -7.25
CA ARG A 147 19.72 -9.65 -6.58
C ARG A 147 20.59 -10.82 -6.19
N GLN A 148 20.40 -11.33 -4.98
CA GLN A 148 20.94 -12.63 -4.59
C GLN A 148 20.03 -13.75 -5.13
N MET A 149 20.59 -14.64 -5.95
CA MET A 149 19.80 -15.62 -6.72
C MET A 149 19.41 -16.88 -5.94
N SER A 150 20.08 -17.14 -4.80
CA SER A 150 19.87 -18.33 -3.97
C SER A 150 20.45 -18.13 -2.57
N GLY A 151 20.06 -18.97 -1.62
CA GLY A 151 20.58 -18.96 -0.26
C GLY A 151 19.84 -17.99 0.67
N ALA A 152 20.22 -17.99 1.95
CA ALA A 152 19.78 -17.00 2.92
C ALA A 152 20.50 -15.67 2.68
N GLU A 153 19.88 -14.56 3.05
CA GLU A 153 20.52 -13.24 2.95
C GLU A 153 21.79 -13.20 3.79
N GLU A 154 22.90 -12.76 3.19
CA GLU A 154 24.20 -12.64 3.86
C GLU A 154 24.58 -11.17 4.01
N ASP A 155 24.88 -10.72 5.23
CA ASP A 155 25.25 -9.33 5.53
C ASP A 155 26.44 -8.85 4.68
N VAL A 156 27.38 -9.75 4.38
CA VAL A 156 28.54 -9.45 3.54
C VAL A 156 28.15 -9.09 2.09
N ILE A 157 27.09 -9.70 1.56
CA ILE A 157 26.54 -9.33 0.25
C ILE A 157 25.88 -7.96 0.34
N GLY A 158 25.08 -7.72 1.38
CA GLY A 158 24.43 -6.43 1.60
C GLY A 158 25.45 -5.28 1.77
N GLU A 159 26.54 -5.52 2.47
CA GLU A 159 27.64 -4.55 2.64
C GLU A 159 28.33 -4.27 1.29
N ALA A 160 28.66 -5.30 0.51
CA ALA A 160 29.25 -5.15 -0.82
C ALA A 160 28.33 -4.37 -1.77
N VAL A 161 27.03 -4.69 -1.80
CA VAL A 161 26.04 -3.99 -2.62
C VAL A 161 25.93 -2.52 -2.23
N SER A 162 25.88 -2.21 -0.93
CA SER A 162 25.88 -0.84 -0.42
C SER A 162 27.15 -0.07 -0.83
N ALA A 163 28.33 -0.68 -0.62
CA ALA A 163 29.61 -0.06 -0.94
C ALA A 163 29.78 0.21 -2.44
N MET A 164 29.20 -0.64 -3.30
CA MET A 164 29.19 -0.48 -4.76
C MET A 164 28.10 0.47 -5.27
N GLY A 165 27.36 1.16 -4.39
CA GLY A 165 26.29 2.10 -4.79
C GLY A 165 25.11 1.44 -5.49
N CYS A 166 24.91 0.15 -5.22
CA CYS A 166 23.88 -0.67 -5.84
C CYS A 166 22.65 -0.82 -4.94
N VAL A 167 21.52 -1.19 -5.56
CA VAL A 167 20.25 -1.47 -4.88
C VAL A 167 20.05 -2.98 -4.82
N LEU A 168 19.91 -3.53 -3.61
CA LEU A 168 19.58 -4.94 -3.41
C LEU A 168 18.06 -5.14 -3.46
N VAL A 169 17.58 -5.98 -4.38
CA VAL A 169 16.15 -6.33 -4.47
C VAL A 169 15.90 -7.81 -4.18
N GLY A 170 14.86 -8.03 -3.38
CA GLY A 170 14.29 -9.34 -3.06
C GLY A 170 12.99 -9.55 -3.80
N GLN A 171 11.99 -10.13 -3.13
CA GLN A 171 10.65 -10.29 -3.68
C GLN A 171 9.60 -10.31 -2.56
N SER A 172 8.42 -9.79 -2.85
CA SER A 172 7.24 -10.01 -2.02
C SER A 172 6.55 -11.31 -2.42
N VAL A 173 6.56 -11.65 -3.71
CA VAL A 173 5.92 -12.84 -4.25
C VAL A 173 6.89 -13.62 -5.14
N ASN A 174 7.03 -14.92 -4.90
CA ASN A 174 7.70 -15.84 -5.80
C ASN A 174 6.67 -16.77 -6.44
N ILE A 175 6.41 -16.59 -7.74
CA ILE A 175 5.37 -17.35 -8.46
C ILE A 175 5.89 -18.66 -9.06
N VAL A 176 7.16 -19.02 -8.79
CA VAL A 176 7.75 -20.31 -9.17
C VAL A 176 8.43 -20.95 -7.96
N GLN A 177 7.82 -21.99 -7.40
CA GLN A 177 8.32 -22.66 -6.20
C GLN A 177 8.84 -24.07 -6.50
N SER A 178 9.81 -24.54 -5.70
CA SER A 178 10.49 -25.81 -5.94
C SER A 178 9.55 -27.01 -6.02
N LYS A 179 8.47 -27.00 -5.23
CA LYS A 179 7.45 -28.06 -5.20
C LYS A 179 6.61 -28.16 -6.47
N HIS A 180 6.55 -27.11 -7.29
CA HIS A 180 5.71 -27.06 -8.50
C HIS A 180 6.45 -27.46 -9.77
N LYS A 181 7.69 -27.94 -9.68
CA LYS A 181 8.55 -28.22 -10.84
C LYS A 181 7.87 -29.07 -11.93
N ASN A 182 7.04 -30.03 -11.52
CA ASN A 182 6.35 -30.97 -12.41
C ASN A 182 4.85 -30.68 -12.58
N ALA A 183 4.38 -29.50 -12.14
CA ALA A 183 2.98 -29.11 -12.32
C ALA A 183 2.61 -29.10 -13.81
N GLN A 184 1.33 -29.33 -14.09
CA GLN A 184 0.80 -29.46 -15.45
C GLN A 184 -0.12 -28.32 -15.86
N SER A 185 -0.37 -27.34 -15.01
CA SER A 185 -1.13 -26.15 -15.38
C SER A 185 -0.95 -25.03 -14.36
N ALA A 186 -1.24 -23.80 -14.77
CA ALA A 186 -1.34 -22.69 -13.84
C ALA A 186 -2.46 -22.89 -12.81
N GLU A 187 -3.57 -23.53 -13.20
CA GLU A 187 -4.71 -23.85 -12.32
C GLU A 187 -4.29 -24.73 -11.13
N GLU A 188 -3.37 -25.68 -11.33
CA GLU A 188 -2.81 -26.50 -10.24
C GLU A 188 -1.98 -25.68 -9.25
N VAL A 189 -1.28 -24.66 -9.74
CA VAL A 189 -0.26 -23.90 -8.99
C VAL A 189 -0.87 -22.69 -8.29
N MET A 190 -1.77 -21.95 -8.94
CA MET A 190 -2.32 -20.67 -8.46
C MET A 190 -2.91 -20.74 -7.04
N PRO A 191 -3.76 -21.72 -6.68
CA PRO A 191 -4.31 -21.83 -5.31
C PRO A 191 -3.27 -22.14 -4.24
N GLN A 192 -2.10 -22.66 -4.63
CA GLN A 192 -0.99 -22.96 -3.71
C GLN A 192 -0.04 -21.77 -3.52
N LEU A 193 -0.08 -20.79 -4.41
CA LEU A 193 0.70 -19.56 -4.33
C LEU A 193 -0.06 -18.45 -3.61
N PHE A 194 -1.36 -18.33 -3.89
CA PHE A 194 -2.20 -17.26 -3.39
C PHE A 194 -3.29 -17.85 -2.50
N GLY A 195 -3.33 -17.40 -1.24
CA GLY A 195 -4.42 -17.76 -0.33
C GLY A 195 -5.74 -17.13 -0.80
N ARG A 196 -6.86 -17.65 -0.29
CA ARG A 196 -8.21 -17.15 -0.63
C ARG A 196 -8.40 -15.64 -0.44
N TRP A 197 -7.63 -15.03 0.45
CA TRP A 197 -7.70 -13.61 0.79
C TRP A 197 -6.71 -12.73 0.01
N THR A 198 -5.85 -13.33 -0.82
CA THR A 198 -4.94 -12.57 -1.68
C THR A 198 -5.63 -12.34 -3.03
N THR A 199 -6.42 -11.28 -3.10
CA THR A 199 -7.23 -10.94 -4.28
C THR A 199 -6.39 -10.30 -5.39
N SER A 200 -5.35 -9.54 -5.05
CA SER A 200 -4.52 -8.76 -5.97
C SER A 200 -3.02 -8.82 -5.60
N LEU A 201 -2.16 -8.35 -6.51
CA LEU A 201 -0.78 -8.01 -6.22
C LEU A 201 -0.69 -6.58 -5.69
N ASN A 202 0.17 -6.37 -4.69
CA ASN A 202 0.28 -5.07 -4.04
C ASN A 202 0.99 -4.04 -4.92
N ARG A 203 0.61 -2.76 -4.81
CA ARG A 203 1.37 -1.64 -5.38
C ARG A 203 2.83 -1.69 -4.94
N GLY A 204 3.75 -1.56 -5.89
CA GLY A 204 5.19 -1.63 -5.66
C GLY A 204 5.72 -3.04 -5.31
N ALA A 205 4.88 -4.08 -5.32
CA ALA A 205 5.33 -5.45 -5.10
C ALA A 205 6.37 -5.87 -6.13
N ILE A 206 7.42 -6.56 -5.67
CA ILE A 206 8.38 -7.21 -6.56
C ILE A 206 8.00 -8.69 -6.70
N VAL A 207 7.55 -9.04 -7.90
CA VAL A 207 7.20 -10.40 -8.30
C VAL A 207 8.43 -11.05 -8.94
N TYR A 208 8.78 -12.25 -8.49
CA TYR A 208 9.86 -13.03 -9.08
C TYR A 208 9.36 -14.29 -9.77
N LEU A 209 9.84 -14.50 -11.00
CA LEU A 209 9.59 -15.68 -11.80
C LEU A 209 10.91 -16.27 -12.30
N ARG A 210 11.06 -17.60 -12.21
CA ARG A 210 12.19 -18.30 -12.79
C ARG A 210 11.78 -18.95 -14.11
N THR A 211 12.38 -18.53 -15.23
CA THR A 211 11.97 -18.92 -16.59
C THR A 211 12.35 -20.36 -16.96
N ASP A 212 13.41 -20.92 -16.38
CA ASP A 212 13.91 -22.26 -16.73
C ASP A 212 13.53 -23.39 -15.75
N PHE A 213 12.62 -23.14 -14.80
CA PHE A 213 12.39 -24.06 -13.69
C PHE A 213 11.51 -25.26 -14.01
N TYR A 214 10.35 -25.04 -14.63
CA TYR A 214 9.36 -26.08 -14.91
C TYR A 214 9.87 -27.13 -15.89
N THR A 215 9.40 -28.37 -15.76
CA THR A 215 9.66 -29.43 -16.74
C THR A 215 8.97 -29.14 -18.06
N ARG A 216 7.72 -28.66 -18.04
CA ARG A 216 7.03 -28.12 -19.21
C ARG A 216 7.46 -26.67 -19.46
N PRO A 217 8.12 -26.36 -20.59
CA PRO A 217 8.62 -25.01 -20.88
C PRO A 217 7.53 -23.92 -20.84
N ALA A 218 6.38 -24.17 -21.46
CA ALA A 218 5.27 -23.21 -21.56
C ALA A 218 4.67 -22.78 -20.21
N LEU A 219 4.80 -23.60 -19.16
CA LEU A 219 4.14 -23.33 -17.88
C LEU A 219 4.64 -22.04 -17.22
N ALA A 220 5.88 -21.61 -17.49
CA ALA A 220 6.37 -20.32 -16.98
C ALA A 220 5.53 -19.15 -17.53
N ALA A 221 5.27 -19.12 -18.83
CA ALA A 221 4.46 -18.08 -19.46
C ALA A 221 2.98 -18.19 -19.08
N GLU A 222 2.44 -19.42 -19.01
CA GLU A 222 1.07 -19.65 -18.50
C GLU A 222 0.90 -19.13 -17.07
N MET A 223 1.91 -19.30 -16.21
CA MET A 223 1.90 -18.76 -14.85
C MET A 223 1.93 -17.23 -14.84
N LEU A 224 2.77 -16.60 -15.68
CA LEU A 224 2.81 -15.15 -15.81
C LEU A 224 1.43 -14.61 -16.22
N HIS A 225 0.85 -15.19 -17.28
CA HIS A 225 -0.47 -14.83 -17.78
C HIS A 225 -1.58 -14.99 -16.72
N ALA A 226 -1.61 -16.13 -16.02
CA ALA A 226 -2.61 -16.41 -14.99
C ALA A 226 -2.49 -15.43 -13.80
N VAL A 227 -1.27 -15.08 -13.40
CA VAL A 227 -1.02 -14.11 -12.33
C VAL A 227 -1.45 -12.71 -12.75
N VAL A 228 -1.09 -12.25 -13.95
CA VAL A 228 -1.50 -10.93 -14.46
C VAL A 228 -3.03 -10.84 -14.51
N THR A 229 -3.68 -11.82 -15.13
CA THR A 229 -5.14 -11.85 -15.27
C THR A 229 -5.85 -11.84 -13.92
N ALA A 230 -5.40 -12.65 -12.96
CA ALA A 230 -6.11 -12.85 -11.70
C ALA A 230 -5.72 -11.90 -10.58
N LYS A 231 -4.60 -11.17 -10.71
CA LYS A 231 -4.02 -10.37 -9.62
C LYS A 231 -3.60 -8.94 -10.01
N VAL A 232 -3.58 -8.60 -11.30
CA VAL A 232 -3.30 -7.24 -11.78
C VAL A 232 -4.51 -6.69 -12.52
N ASP A 233 -5.07 -7.46 -13.45
CA ASP A 233 -6.18 -6.98 -14.29
C ASP A 233 -7.50 -6.84 -13.52
N ASN A 234 -7.64 -7.51 -12.37
CA ASN A 234 -8.78 -7.36 -11.47
C ASN A 234 -8.78 -6.03 -10.71
N ILE A 235 -7.65 -5.32 -10.68
CA ILE A 235 -7.51 -3.98 -10.06
C ILE A 235 -8.09 -2.88 -10.97
N ALA A 236 -8.31 -3.20 -12.25
CA ALA A 236 -8.84 -2.27 -13.23
C ALA A 236 -10.35 -2.10 -13.05
N TYR A 237 -10.78 -0.85 -12.91
CA TYR A 237 -12.16 -0.47 -12.71
C TYR A 237 -12.89 -0.19 -14.04
N THR A 238 -14.17 -0.55 -14.11
CA THR A 238 -15.07 -0.19 -15.21
C THR A 238 -16.16 0.72 -14.66
N SER A 239 -16.23 1.97 -15.12
CA SER A 239 -17.16 2.93 -14.52
C SER A 239 -18.62 2.62 -14.85
N PHE A 240 -19.50 3.01 -13.96
CA PHE A 240 -20.94 2.91 -14.19
C PHE A 240 -21.35 3.68 -15.45
N GLY A 241 -22.18 3.05 -16.27
CA GLY A 241 -22.68 3.61 -17.53
C GLY A 241 -21.67 3.67 -18.68
N SER A 242 -20.41 3.27 -18.47
CA SER A 242 -19.40 3.23 -19.52
C SER A 242 -19.63 2.04 -20.48
N ALA A 243 -19.34 2.24 -21.77
CA ALA A 243 -19.41 1.18 -22.78
C ALA A 243 -18.37 1.39 -23.90
N GLY A 244 -18.04 0.30 -24.60
CA GLY A 244 -17.15 0.32 -25.77
C GLY A 244 -15.78 0.92 -25.46
N ALA A 245 -15.34 1.87 -26.29
CA ALA A 245 -14.01 2.48 -26.19
C ALA A 245 -13.77 3.24 -24.88
N GLN A 246 -14.82 3.85 -24.30
CA GLN A 246 -14.71 4.55 -23.03
C GLN A 246 -14.40 3.59 -21.88
N ALA A 247 -15.15 2.49 -21.78
CA ALA A 247 -14.91 1.47 -20.75
C ALA A 247 -13.48 0.88 -20.86
N MET A 248 -12.97 0.68 -22.08
CA MET A 248 -11.60 0.22 -22.28
C MET A 248 -10.55 1.25 -21.80
N HIS A 249 -10.76 2.53 -22.10
CA HIS A 249 -9.87 3.60 -21.66
C HIS A 249 -9.83 3.73 -20.13
N GLU A 250 -10.99 3.65 -19.47
CA GLU A 250 -11.12 3.75 -18.02
C GLU A 250 -10.49 2.56 -17.29
N ARG A 251 -10.66 1.34 -17.84
CA ARG A 251 -9.96 0.15 -17.34
C ARG A 251 -8.45 0.31 -17.46
N GLU A 252 -7.95 0.81 -18.58
CA GLU A 252 -6.51 1.04 -18.74
C GLU A 252 -5.99 2.13 -17.79
N ALA A 253 -6.76 3.19 -17.58
CA ALA A 253 -6.40 4.29 -16.68
C ALA A 253 -6.37 3.91 -15.19
N SER A 254 -7.09 2.84 -14.80
CA SER A 254 -7.16 2.34 -13.42
C SER A 254 -6.27 1.12 -13.17
N ARG A 255 -5.86 0.40 -14.23
CA ARG A 255 -4.99 -0.77 -14.15
C ARG A 255 -3.60 -0.40 -13.64
N TYR A 256 -2.96 -1.31 -12.92
CA TYR A 256 -1.57 -1.14 -12.53
C TYR A 256 -0.62 -1.41 -13.70
N ALA A 257 0.32 -0.51 -13.91
CA ALA A 257 1.41 -0.71 -14.86
C ALA A 257 2.32 -1.87 -14.42
N MET A 258 2.87 -2.61 -15.37
CA MET A 258 3.81 -3.69 -15.10
C MET A 258 5.20 -3.28 -15.57
N ILE A 259 6.06 -2.98 -14.60
CA ILE A 259 7.29 -2.23 -14.85
C ILE A 259 8.54 -2.98 -14.38
N SER A 260 9.70 -2.54 -14.87
CA SER A 260 10.99 -3.03 -14.38
C SER A 260 11.34 -2.40 -13.02
N VAL A 261 12.37 -2.95 -12.36
CA VAL A 261 12.91 -2.34 -11.12
C VAL A 261 13.45 -0.94 -11.41
N ALA A 262 14.15 -0.74 -12.52
CA ALA A 262 14.73 0.55 -12.87
C ALA A 262 13.64 1.58 -13.22
N ASP A 263 12.55 1.17 -13.87
CA ASP A 263 11.39 2.02 -14.13
C ASP A 263 10.76 2.52 -12.81
N GLY A 264 10.66 1.63 -11.81
CA GLY A 264 10.15 1.97 -10.48
C GLY A 264 11.07 2.93 -9.72
N LEU A 265 12.38 2.69 -9.75
CA LEU A 265 13.38 3.51 -9.03
C LEU A 265 13.63 4.89 -9.68
N ARG A 266 13.42 5.02 -10.99
CA ARG A 266 13.60 6.30 -11.71
C ARG A 266 12.52 7.34 -11.42
N ASP A 267 11.34 6.90 -11.00
CA ASP A 267 10.21 7.77 -10.70
C ASP A 267 10.33 8.40 -9.30
N THR A 268 11.37 9.22 -9.13
CA THR A 268 11.73 9.83 -7.83
C THR A 268 10.64 10.73 -7.25
N ALA A 269 9.72 11.24 -8.07
CA ALA A 269 8.58 12.03 -7.61
C ALA A 269 7.51 11.15 -6.91
N ALA A 270 7.38 9.89 -7.31
CA ALA A 270 6.46 8.93 -6.68
C ALA A 270 7.11 8.14 -5.53
N CYS A 271 8.44 8.05 -5.50
CA CYS A 271 9.19 7.33 -4.47
C CYS A 271 9.24 8.07 -3.13
N TYR A 272 9.37 7.30 -2.05
CA TYR A 272 9.44 7.84 -0.69
C TYR A 272 10.28 6.95 0.24
N THR A 273 10.66 7.50 1.41
CA THR A 273 11.38 6.76 2.45
C THR A 273 10.41 6.18 3.47
N TYR A 274 10.61 4.93 3.85
CA TYR A 274 9.80 4.22 4.84
C TYR A 274 10.68 3.46 5.84
N PRO A 275 10.37 3.48 7.15
CA PRO A 275 9.36 4.34 7.78
C PRO A 275 9.77 5.82 7.77
N VAL A 276 8.78 6.70 7.96
CA VAL A 276 9.01 8.12 8.25
C VAL A 276 9.69 8.25 9.61
N ASP A 277 10.74 9.07 9.68
CA ASP A 277 11.38 9.41 10.96
C ASP A 277 10.44 10.26 11.81
N LEU A 278 9.84 9.64 12.83
CA LEU A 278 8.92 10.29 13.75
C LEU A 278 9.55 11.48 14.49
N SER A 279 10.87 11.44 14.73
CA SER A 279 11.57 12.55 15.39
C SER A 279 11.71 13.78 14.50
N ALA A 280 11.66 13.60 13.18
CA ALA A 280 11.69 14.67 12.20
C ALA A 280 10.32 15.32 11.95
N LEU A 281 9.22 14.67 12.38
CA LEU A 281 7.87 15.22 12.27
C LEU A 281 7.68 16.45 13.18
N PRO A 282 6.79 17.40 12.85
CA PRO A 282 6.39 18.46 13.78
C PRO A 282 5.75 17.90 15.04
N GLU A 283 5.84 18.63 16.16
CA GLU A 283 5.37 18.19 17.47
C GLU A 283 3.90 17.74 17.47
N GLU A 284 3.03 18.48 16.78
CA GLU A 284 1.59 18.16 16.63
C GLU A 284 1.33 16.80 15.96
N MET A 285 2.25 16.34 15.11
CA MET A 285 2.15 15.06 14.41
C MET A 285 2.81 13.91 15.16
N ARG A 286 3.65 14.17 16.16
CA ARG A 286 4.33 13.13 16.93
C ARG A 286 3.35 12.37 17.84
N PRO A 287 3.53 11.06 18.04
CA PRO A 287 2.82 10.33 19.09
C PRO A 287 2.98 11.04 20.43
N CYS A 288 1.88 11.17 21.18
CA CYS A 288 1.90 11.87 22.45
C CYS A 288 0.88 11.28 23.42
N VAL A 289 1.21 11.32 24.70
CA VAL A 289 0.27 11.05 25.78
C VAL A 289 0.06 12.34 26.55
N ARG A 290 -1.20 12.72 26.76
CA ARG A 290 -1.58 13.92 27.48
C ARG A 290 -1.12 13.84 28.94
N SER A 291 -0.64 14.96 29.47
CA SER A 291 -0.41 15.15 30.91
C SER A 291 -1.05 16.46 31.39
N PRO A 292 -1.95 16.45 32.39
CA PRO A 292 -2.47 15.29 33.11
C PRO A 292 -3.51 14.50 32.29
N LEU A 293 -3.66 13.21 32.59
CA LEU A 293 -4.68 12.33 32.01
C LEU A 293 -6.10 12.85 32.30
N LEU A 294 -7.02 12.61 31.37
CA LEU A 294 -8.44 12.94 31.51
C LEU A 294 -9.14 11.91 32.39
N GLU A 295 -9.67 12.38 33.52
CA GLU A 295 -10.43 11.57 34.47
C GLU A 295 -11.67 12.32 34.98
N GLY A 296 -12.61 11.56 35.56
CA GLY A 296 -13.79 12.10 36.24
C GLY A 296 -14.53 13.17 35.43
N ARG A 297 -14.70 14.36 36.01
CA ARG A 297 -15.41 15.49 35.37
C ARG A 297 -14.64 16.10 34.20
N ALA A 298 -13.31 16.07 34.23
CA ALA A 298 -12.49 16.60 33.13
C ALA A 298 -12.68 15.74 31.86
N PHE A 299 -12.70 14.41 32.03
CA PHE A 299 -13.07 13.49 30.96
C PHE A 299 -14.47 13.81 30.41
N SER A 300 -15.52 13.84 31.26
CA SER A 300 -16.88 14.02 30.76
C SER A 300 -17.04 15.34 29.99
N LYS A 301 -16.37 16.41 30.43
CA LYS A 301 -16.35 17.70 29.72
C LYS A 301 -15.72 17.59 28.33
N GLU A 302 -14.60 16.90 28.19
CA GLU A 302 -13.96 16.74 26.87
C GLU A 302 -14.70 15.73 26.00
N PHE A 303 -15.20 14.63 26.56
CA PHE A 303 -16.06 13.68 25.85
C PHE A 303 -17.22 14.39 25.14
N PHE A 304 -17.95 15.25 25.85
CA PHE A 304 -19.08 15.97 25.25
C PHE A 304 -18.70 17.03 24.23
N LYS A 305 -17.42 17.42 24.13
CA LYS A 305 -16.98 18.28 23.02
C LYS A 305 -16.58 17.46 21.80
N ARG A 306 -15.97 16.30 22.04
CA ARG A 306 -15.16 15.56 21.06
C ARG A 306 -15.84 14.31 20.49
N TYR A 307 -17.04 13.99 20.94
CA TYR A 307 -17.77 12.81 20.48
C TYR A 307 -18.79 13.17 19.40
N ILE A 308 -18.72 12.48 18.26
CA ILE A 308 -19.72 12.51 17.19
C ILE A 308 -20.31 11.09 17.16
N GLY A 309 -21.45 10.91 17.82
CA GLY A 309 -22.03 9.56 17.98
C GLY A 309 -22.81 9.07 16.77
N ALA A 310 -23.77 8.18 17.01
CA ALA A 310 -24.63 7.59 15.98
C ALA A 310 -26.04 7.33 16.55
N PRO A 311 -27.10 7.38 15.73
CA PRO A 311 -28.48 7.14 16.19
C PRO A 311 -28.70 5.77 16.83
N GLU A 312 -27.97 4.75 16.37
CA GLU A 312 -28.08 3.36 16.81
C GLU A 312 -27.27 3.02 18.08
N VAL A 313 -26.43 3.94 18.59
CA VAL A 313 -25.54 3.69 19.75
C VAL A 313 -26.14 4.29 21.01
N GLY A 314 -26.35 3.47 22.06
CA GLY A 314 -27.01 3.90 23.29
C GLY A 314 -26.87 2.96 24.49
N GLU A 315 -27.63 3.20 25.56
CA GLU A 315 -27.43 2.51 26.86
C GLU A 315 -27.46 0.97 26.77
N ASN A 316 -28.30 0.42 25.90
CA ASN A 316 -28.45 -1.03 25.75
C ASN A 316 -27.62 -1.61 24.59
N ASP A 317 -26.97 -0.77 23.79
CA ASP A 317 -26.23 -1.20 22.61
C ASP A 317 -25.00 -0.33 22.38
N ARG A 318 -23.81 -0.94 22.41
CA ARG A 318 -22.52 -0.33 22.05
C ARG A 318 -22.09 0.89 22.89
N MET A 319 -22.64 1.11 24.09
CA MET A 319 -22.20 2.16 25.02
C MET A 319 -22.00 1.64 26.45
N LEU A 320 -20.74 1.41 26.85
CA LEU A 320 -20.37 0.81 28.14
C LEU A 320 -19.75 1.82 29.12
N GLY A 321 -20.17 1.75 30.39
CA GLY A 321 -19.50 2.47 31.49
C GLY A 321 -19.82 3.97 31.60
N PHE A 322 -20.79 4.47 30.84
CA PHE A 322 -21.36 5.81 30.99
C PHE A 322 -22.61 5.76 31.88
N SER A 323 -22.87 6.84 32.62
CA SER A 323 -24.14 6.97 33.33
C SER A 323 -25.28 7.30 32.36
N ARG A 324 -26.54 6.99 32.75
CA ARG A 324 -27.74 7.36 31.96
C ARG A 324 -27.79 8.83 31.57
N SER A 325 -27.40 9.71 32.49
CA SER A 325 -27.35 11.15 32.25
C SER A 325 -26.31 11.53 31.21
N GLU A 326 -25.16 10.84 31.18
CA GLU A 326 -24.14 11.09 30.18
C GLU A 326 -24.56 10.58 28.80
N ILE A 327 -25.18 9.40 28.74
CA ILE A 327 -25.69 8.82 27.50
C ILE A 327 -26.75 9.73 26.87
N ALA A 328 -27.66 10.26 27.68
CA ALA A 328 -28.70 11.18 27.21
C ALA A 328 -28.17 12.54 26.72
N GLN A 329 -26.94 12.93 27.11
CA GLN A 329 -26.27 14.16 26.68
C GLN A 329 -25.28 13.95 25.53
N ALA A 330 -24.86 12.70 25.30
CA ALA A 330 -23.96 12.36 24.21
C ALA A 330 -24.65 12.61 22.87
N ASP A 331 -23.86 13.00 21.86
CA ASP A 331 -24.39 13.15 20.51
C ASP A 331 -24.89 11.82 19.98
N GLN A 332 -26.13 11.80 19.49
CA GLN A 332 -26.76 10.65 18.83
C GLN A 332 -27.07 10.95 17.36
N THR A 333 -26.70 12.13 16.86
CA THR A 333 -27.04 12.53 15.50
C THR A 333 -26.08 11.96 14.46
N GLY A 334 -24.79 11.88 14.84
CA GLY A 334 -23.72 11.46 13.95
C GLY A 334 -23.45 12.39 12.77
N ILE A 335 -23.90 13.64 12.86
CA ILE A 335 -23.68 14.67 11.84
C ILE A 335 -22.67 15.73 12.29
N VAL A 336 -22.01 16.37 11.33
CA VAL A 336 -21.23 17.59 11.57
C VAL A 336 -22.14 18.82 11.55
N LYS A 337 -22.36 19.43 12.71
CA LYS A 337 -23.40 20.45 12.91
C LYS A 337 -23.04 21.85 12.36
N THR A 338 -21.75 22.11 12.14
CA THR A 338 -21.22 23.40 11.65
C THR A 338 -21.34 23.59 10.13
N VAL A 339 -21.68 22.53 9.39
CA VAL A 339 -21.88 22.59 7.94
C VAL A 339 -23.03 23.53 7.62
N ALA A 340 -22.79 24.59 6.85
CA ALA A 340 -23.81 25.57 6.48
C ALA A 340 -24.49 25.30 5.12
N ASP A 341 -23.84 24.51 4.25
CA ASP A 341 -24.33 24.12 2.93
C ASP A 341 -24.75 22.65 2.88
N ASN A 342 -24.96 22.11 1.68
CA ASN A 342 -25.35 20.71 1.45
C ASN A 342 -24.16 19.73 1.52
N THR A 343 -23.26 19.89 2.48
CA THR A 343 -22.09 19.00 2.59
C THR A 343 -22.41 17.72 3.35
N VAL A 344 -21.94 16.59 2.84
CA VAL A 344 -21.89 15.27 3.49
C VAL A 344 -20.44 14.74 3.48
N PHE A 345 -20.14 13.71 4.26
CA PHE A 345 -18.80 13.17 4.43
C PHE A 345 -18.78 11.69 4.06
N LEU A 346 -17.92 11.33 3.10
CA LEU A 346 -17.65 9.95 2.72
C LEU A 346 -16.55 9.41 3.62
N THR A 347 -16.82 8.32 4.33
CA THR A 347 -15.81 7.70 5.20
C THR A 347 -15.72 6.20 4.98
N PHE A 348 -14.50 5.66 5.05
CA PHE A 348 -14.20 4.27 4.73
C PHE A 348 -13.41 3.61 5.87
N ASP A 349 -13.95 2.54 6.42
CA ASP A 349 -13.37 1.80 7.54
C ASP A 349 -12.62 0.56 7.07
N ASP A 350 -11.83 0.02 8.00
CA ASP A 350 -11.06 -1.21 7.95
C ASP A 350 -9.64 -1.11 7.34
N TRP A 351 -9.22 -2.20 6.70
CA TRP A 351 -8.07 -2.30 5.83
C TRP A 351 -8.48 -3.14 4.63
N GLY A 352 -7.87 -2.86 3.48
CA GLY A 352 -8.26 -3.45 2.20
C GLY A 352 -7.11 -4.10 1.46
N SER A 353 -7.36 -4.33 0.18
CA SER A 353 -6.37 -4.78 -0.80
C SER A 353 -6.31 -3.77 -1.94
N ASP A 354 -5.29 -3.87 -2.79
CA ASP A 354 -5.19 -3.02 -3.98
C ASP A 354 -6.41 -3.17 -4.91
N ASP A 355 -7.03 -4.35 -4.97
CA ASP A 355 -8.30 -4.58 -5.68
C ASP A 355 -9.41 -3.60 -5.23
N THR A 356 -9.78 -3.65 -3.95
CA THR A 356 -10.89 -2.84 -3.43
C THR A 356 -10.56 -1.36 -3.30
N ILE A 357 -9.36 -1.03 -2.80
CA ILE A 357 -8.97 0.35 -2.56
C ILE A 357 -8.72 1.09 -3.87
N ASN A 358 -8.10 0.46 -4.88
CA ASN A 358 -7.88 1.14 -6.16
C ASN A 358 -9.19 1.47 -6.88
N HIS A 359 -10.21 0.62 -6.77
CA HIS A 359 -11.55 0.93 -7.28
C HIS A 359 -12.16 2.16 -6.58
N LEU A 360 -12.07 2.25 -5.25
CA LEU A 360 -12.53 3.42 -4.51
C LEU A 360 -11.78 4.69 -4.93
N LEU A 361 -10.45 4.63 -4.99
CA LEU A 361 -9.59 5.73 -5.40
C LEU A 361 -9.92 6.22 -6.81
N TYR A 362 -10.17 5.29 -7.74
CA TYR A 362 -10.61 5.66 -9.08
C TYR A 362 -11.96 6.40 -9.07
N VAL A 363 -12.96 5.89 -8.34
CA VAL A 363 -14.30 6.52 -8.26
C VAL A 363 -14.22 7.91 -7.64
N LEU A 364 -13.48 8.07 -6.53
CA LEU A 364 -13.28 9.38 -5.89
C LEU A 364 -12.65 10.39 -6.84
N ARG A 365 -11.60 9.99 -7.58
CA ARG A 365 -10.96 10.83 -8.61
C ARG A 365 -11.89 11.17 -9.77
N LYS A 366 -12.67 10.20 -10.28
CA LYS A 366 -13.62 10.41 -11.38
C LYS A 366 -14.61 11.54 -11.06
N HIS A 367 -15.06 11.59 -9.81
CA HIS A 367 -16.04 12.57 -9.34
C HIS A 367 -15.41 13.80 -8.68
N GLU A 368 -14.09 13.94 -8.71
CA GLU A 368 -13.36 15.06 -8.08
C GLU A 368 -13.70 15.26 -6.60
N VAL A 369 -13.93 14.16 -5.87
CA VAL A 369 -14.24 14.16 -4.44
C VAL A 369 -13.17 13.43 -3.64
N HIS A 370 -13.15 13.68 -2.33
CA HIS A 370 -12.24 13.03 -1.38
C HIS A 370 -13.03 12.40 -0.23
N GLY A 371 -12.39 11.50 0.52
CA GLY A 371 -12.96 10.88 1.71
C GLY A 371 -11.99 10.84 2.89
N THR A 372 -12.53 10.43 4.05
CA THR A 372 -11.73 10.15 5.25
C THR A 372 -11.67 8.63 5.48
N PHE A 373 -10.47 8.06 5.45
CA PHE A 373 -10.24 6.63 5.62
C PHE A 373 -9.81 6.34 7.06
N PHE A 374 -10.61 5.58 7.82
CA PHE A 374 -10.25 5.11 9.15
C PHE A 374 -9.58 3.74 9.03
N VAL A 375 -8.29 3.70 9.33
CA VAL A 375 -7.41 2.58 8.96
C VAL A 375 -7.14 1.67 10.15
N ILE A 376 -7.36 0.37 9.96
CA ILE A 376 -6.86 -0.69 10.84
C ILE A 376 -5.36 -0.88 10.59
N THR A 377 -4.52 -0.78 11.63
CA THR A 377 -3.07 -0.61 11.40
C THR A 377 -2.21 -1.87 11.50
N TRP A 378 -2.67 -3.00 12.04
CA TRP A 378 -1.79 -4.14 12.32
C TRP A 378 -1.08 -4.70 11.08
N ASN A 379 -1.67 -4.55 9.89
CA ASN A 379 -1.14 -5.08 8.64
C ASN A 379 -0.63 -4.03 7.64
N ILE A 380 -0.62 -2.73 7.96
CA ILE A 380 -0.23 -1.69 6.99
C ILE A 380 1.24 -1.84 6.56
N HIS A 381 2.10 -2.40 7.42
CA HIS A 381 3.51 -2.63 7.13
C HIS A 381 3.74 -3.63 5.97
N ASN A 382 2.74 -4.45 5.64
CA ASN A 382 2.79 -5.35 4.49
C ASN A 382 2.53 -4.62 3.16
N ASN A 383 1.93 -3.43 3.21
CA ASN A 383 1.64 -2.61 2.04
C ASN A 383 1.55 -1.11 2.38
N PRO A 384 2.65 -0.48 2.80
CA PRO A 384 2.64 0.95 3.13
C PRO A 384 2.37 1.83 1.90
N ASN A 385 2.68 1.33 0.70
CA ASN A 385 2.40 2.00 -0.57
C ASN A 385 0.91 2.29 -0.74
N LEU A 386 0.03 1.38 -0.34
CA LEU A 386 -1.42 1.55 -0.49
C LEU A 386 -1.97 2.66 0.40
N LEU A 387 -1.51 2.75 1.65
CA LEU A 387 -1.91 3.84 2.55
C LEU A 387 -1.42 5.20 2.04
N ARG A 388 -0.17 5.26 1.54
CA ARG A 388 0.35 6.48 0.92
C ARG A 388 -0.35 6.82 -0.40
N ALA A 389 -0.81 5.83 -1.16
CA ALA A 389 -1.61 6.08 -2.36
C ALA A 389 -2.93 6.76 -2.01
N ILE A 390 -3.64 6.28 -0.96
CA ILE A 390 -4.86 6.94 -0.46
C ILE A 390 -4.59 8.41 -0.13
N ALA A 391 -3.52 8.67 0.62
CA ALA A 391 -3.11 10.02 0.99
C ALA A 391 -2.67 10.89 -0.20
N ALA A 392 -1.91 10.33 -1.15
CA ALA A 392 -1.43 11.04 -2.34
C ALA A 392 -2.56 11.50 -3.26
N GLU A 393 -3.70 10.83 -3.21
CA GLU A 393 -4.92 11.21 -3.93
C GLU A 393 -5.79 12.24 -3.20
N GLY A 394 -5.28 12.84 -2.12
CA GLY A 394 -5.94 13.94 -1.42
C GLY A 394 -6.96 13.51 -0.36
N ASN A 395 -6.96 12.24 0.03
CA ASN A 395 -7.84 11.73 1.08
C ASN A 395 -7.22 11.88 2.47
N GLU A 396 -8.08 11.98 3.49
CA GLU A 396 -7.67 12.02 4.90
C GLU A 396 -7.50 10.63 5.48
N ILE A 397 -6.59 10.53 6.45
CA ILE A 397 -6.34 9.30 7.20
C ILE A 397 -6.70 9.51 8.67
N GLY A 398 -7.59 8.67 9.19
CA GLY A 398 -7.91 8.53 10.61
C GLY A 398 -7.55 7.13 11.11
N SER A 399 -7.59 6.94 12.43
CA SER A 399 -7.33 5.63 13.04
C SER A 399 -8.62 4.81 13.19
N HIS A 400 -8.54 3.51 12.91
CA HIS A 400 -9.54 2.51 13.29
C HIS A 400 -8.96 1.46 14.26
N THR A 401 -8.03 1.92 15.11
CA THR A 401 -7.20 1.15 16.04
C THR A 401 -6.28 0.13 15.35
N ASP A 402 -5.45 -0.57 16.15
CA ASP A 402 -4.48 -1.51 15.59
C ASP A 402 -5.10 -2.88 15.33
N GLY A 403 -5.72 -3.48 16.32
CA GLY A 403 -6.24 -4.84 16.28
C GLY A 403 -7.72 -4.96 15.91
N HIS A 404 -8.42 -3.85 15.63
CA HIS A 404 -9.86 -3.83 15.33
C HIS A 404 -10.72 -4.59 16.35
N LYS A 405 -10.43 -4.37 17.64
CA LYS A 405 -11.17 -4.98 18.73
C LYS A 405 -12.26 -4.01 19.20
N PRO A 406 -13.54 -4.43 19.23
CA PRO A 406 -14.60 -3.57 19.74
C PRO A 406 -14.38 -3.29 21.23
N MET A 407 -14.69 -2.08 21.68
CA MET A 407 -14.53 -1.73 23.09
C MET A 407 -15.44 -2.56 24.01
N THR A 408 -16.60 -2.97 23.49
CA THR A 408 -17.58 -3.77 24.22
C THR A 408 -18.37 -4.69 23.29
N ILE A 409 -18.77 -5.84 23.81
CA ILE A 409 -19.68 -6.80 23.17
C ILE A 409 -20.80 -7.16 24.14
N GLN A 410 -21.88 -7.75 23.64
CA GLN A 410 -22.88 -8.38 24.50
C GLN A 410 -22.50 -9.83 24.82
N ASP A 411 -22.58 -10.21 26.10
CA ASP A 411 -22.47 -11.61 26.53
C ASP A 411 -23.74 -12.42 26.17
N GLU A 412 -23.75 -13.73 26.46
CA GLU A 412 -24.91 -14.61 26.20
C GLU A 412 -26.22 -14.15 26.88
N LYS A 413 -26.14 -13.26 27.88
CA LYS A 413 -27.28 -12.71 28.61
C LYS A 413 -27.64 -11.30 28.14
N GLY A 414 -27.04 -10.81 27.04
CA GLY A 414 -27.26 -9.48 26.50
C GLY A 414 -26.58 -8.36 27.31
N ARG A 415 -25.66 -8.68 28.22
CA ARG A 415 -24.96 -7.67 29.04
C ARG A 415 -23.73 -7.17 28.30
N GLN A 416 -23.55 -5.85 28.24
CA GLN A 416 -22.35 -5.25 27.69
C GLN A 416 -21.14 -5.54 28.60
N ILE A 417 -20.10 -6.15 28.04
CA ILE A 417 -18.83 -6.46 28.71
C ILE A 417 -17.66 -5.87 27.92
N PRO A 418 -16.56 -5.47 28.59
CA PRO A 418 -15.35 -5.01 27.90
C PRO A 418 -14.66 -6.19 27.23
N VAL A 419 -14.02 -5.94 26.08
CA VAL A 419 -13.22 -6.95 25.34
C VAL A 419 -11.75 -6.91 25.72
N GLN A 420 -11.27 -5.74 26.13
CA GLN A 420 -9.89 -5.48 26.52
C GLN A 420 -9.85 -4.80 27.89
N ASN A 421 -8.74 -4.99 28.60
CA ASN A 421 -8.43 -4.18 29.77
C ASN A 421 -7.90 -2.78 29.36
N PRO A 422 -7.78 -1.83 30.30
CA PRO A 422 -7.34 -0.47 30.00
C PRO A 422 -5.97 -0.40 29.31
N GLU A 423 -4.99 -1.16 29.80
CA GLU A 423 -3.62 -1.15 29.27
C GLU A 423 -3.55 -1.71 27.85
N GLU A 424 -4.29 -2.79 27.57
CA GLU A 424 -4.40 -3.38 26.24
C GLU A 424 -5.04 -2.43 25.23
N TYR A 425 -6.06 -1.67 25.65
CA TYR A 425 -6.73 -0.73 24.77
C TYR A 425 -5.90 0.55 24.54
N ASP A 426 -5.19 1.02 25.57
CA ASP A 426 -4.23 2.11 25.44
C ASP A 426 -3.13 1.77 24.42
N GLU A 427 -2.55 0.57 24.52
CA GLU A 427 -1.56 0.06 23.57
C GLU A 427 -2.11 0.00 22.14
N ASP A 428 -3.34 -0.52 21.96
CA ASP A 428 -3.99 -0.66 20.65
C ASP A 428 -4.19 0.70 19.96
N VAL A 429 -4.62 1.70 20.73
CA VAL A 429 -4.81 3.08 20.27
C VAL A 429 -3.46 3.73 19.97
N ARG A 430 -2.49 3.65 20.89
CA ARG A 430 -1.16 4.26 20.73
C ARG A 430 -0.42 3.69 19.53
N SER A 431 -0.35 2.36 19.42
CA SER A 431 0.29 1.66 18.31
C SER A 431 -0.31 2.04 16.96
N SER A 432 -1.64 2.25 16.92
CA SER A 432 -2.29 2.67 15.68
C SER A 432 -1.81 4.02 15.18
N TYR A 433 -1.71 5.01 16.04
CA TYR A 433 -1.25 6.33 15.64
C TYR A 433 0.24 6.31 15.24
N GLU A 434 1.08 5.58 15.98
CA GLU A 434 2.51 5.42 15.66
C GLU A 434 2.74 4.83 14.27
N LYS A 435 2.01 3.77 13.93
CA LYS A 435 2.08 3.10 12.63
C LYS A 435 1.60 4.02 11.49
N LEU A 436 0.52 4.75 11.71
CA LEU A 436 0.05 5.75 10.74
C LEU A 436 1.06 6.88 10.55
N ALA A 437 1.59 7.44 11.63
CA ALA A 437 2.60 8.50 11.57
C ALA A 437 3.89 8.03 10.87
N ALA A 438 4.31 6.79 11.12
CA ALA A 438 5.47 6.17 10.46
C ALA A 438 5.23 5.90 8.96
N THR A 439 3.98 5.94 8.48
CA THR A 439 3.62 5.64 7.08
C THR A 439 3.25 6.90 6.29
N VAL A 440 2.51 7.84 6.88
CA VAL A 440 1.94 9.03 6.20
C VAL A 440 2.12 10.34 6.98
N GLY A 441 2.84 10.35 8.10
CA GLY A 441 2.96 11.53 8.98
C GLY A 441 3.63 12.75 8.33
N ASP A 442 4.37 12.56 7.24
CA ASP A 442 5.04 13.59 6.44
C ASP A 442 4.17 14.14 5.29
N MET A 443 3.03 13.53 5.00
CA MET A 443 2.20 13.85 3.83
C MET A 443 1.20 14.97 4.12
N LYS A 444 0.98 15.82 3.11
CA LYS A 444 0.06 16.96 3.18
C LYS A 444 -0.95 16.95 2.03
N LEU A 445 -2.15 17.42 2.33
CA LEU A 445 -3.17 17.78 1.35
C LEU A 445 -2.72 19.01 0.56
N GLN A 446 -3.39 19.29 -0.55
CA GLN A 446 -3.16 20.51 -1.34
C GLN A 446 -3.38 21.79 -0.54
N SER A 447 -4.25 21.75 0.48
CA SER A 447 -4.47 22.86 1.43
C SER A 447 -3.27 23.16 2.33
N GLY A 448 -2.25 22.28 2.36
CA GLY A 448 -1.09 22.37 3.24
C GLY A 448 -1.29 21.71 4.62
N ARG A 449 -2.51 21.25 4.93
CA ARG A 449 -2.82 20.48 6.14
C ARG A 449 -2.28 19.04 6.01
N TYR A 450 -1.86 18.44 7.12
CA TYR A 450 -1.45 17.03 7.14
C TYR A 450 -2.61 16.11 6.76
N VAL A 451 -2.32 15.06 5.99
CA VAL A 451 -3.31 14.03 5.64
C VAL A 451 -3.69 13.18 6.85
N LEU A 452 -2.71 12.93 7.73
CA LEU A 452 -2.91 12.20 8.97
C LEU A 452 -3.62 13.10 9.98
N THR A 453 -4.81 12.66 10.38
CA THR A 453 -5.64 13.36 11.34
C THR A 453 -5.50 12.77 12.74
N ARG A 454 -6.02 13.50 13.73
CA ARG A 454 -6.26 13.00 15.10
C ARG A 454 -7.70 12.52 15.26
N LEU A 455 -8.33 12.04 14.20
CA LEU A 455 -9.66 11.45 14.22
C LEU A 455 -9.53 9.94 14.45
N LEU A 456 -10.38 9.39 15.32
CA LEU A 456 -10.48 7.95 15.51
C LEU A 456 -11.94 7.52 15.41
N ARG A 457 -12.18 6.45 14.68
CA ARG A 457 -13.46 5.74 14.71
C ARG A 457 -13.32 4.47 15.53
N PRO A 458 -14.13 4.23 16.56
CA PRO A 458 -14.11 2.99 17.31
C PRO A 458 -14.57 1.80 16.46
N PRO A 459 -13.90 0.63 16.53
CA PRO A 459 -14.37 -0.60 15.89
C PRO A 459 -15.82 -0.91 16.26
N THR A 460 -16.60 -1.33 15.27
CA THR A 460 -18.04 -1.63 15.40
C THR A 460 -18.89 -0.49 15.98
N LEU A 461 -18.39 0.75 15.92
CA LEU A 461 -18.98 1.94 16.54
C LEU A 461 -19.14 1.83 18.07
N ALA A 462 -18.53 0.81 18.70
CA ALA A 462 -18.67 0.53 20.11
C ALA A 462 -17.85 1.51 20.95
N VAL A 463 -18.52 2.22 21.85
CA VAL A 463 -17.90 3.18 22.76
C VAL A 463 -17.95 2.70 24.20
N SER A 464 -16.86 2.94 24.92
CA SER A 464 -16.81 2.74 26.36
C SER A 464 -16.14 3.93 27.03
N ARG A 465 -16.50 4.22 28.29
CA ARG A 465 -15.90 5.34 29.03
C ARG A 465 -14.38 5.22 29.08
N MET A 466 -13.88 4.04 29.41
CA MET A 466 -12.45 3.72 29.47
C MET A 466 -11.80 3.89 28.10
N GLY A 467 -12.39 3.33 27.04
CA GLY A 467 -11.81 3.38 25.71
C GLY A 467 -11.75 4.81 25.16
N VAL A 468 -12.81 5.59 25.31
CA VAL A 468 -12.79 7.02 24.92
C VAL A 468 -11.78 7.82 25.73
N ALA A 469 -11.58 7.49 27.02
CA ALA A 469 -10.53 8.12 27.81
C ALA A 469 -9.14 7.80 27.26
N ALA A 470 -8.87 6.54 26.90
CA ALA A 470 -7.61 6.14 26.28
C ALA A 470 -7.37 6.85 24.94
N ILE A 471 -8.41 6.94 24.09
CA ILE A 471 -8.34 7.67 22.81
C ILE A 471 -7.92 9.12 23.02
N LEU A 472 -8.64 9.86 23.87
CA LEU A 472 -8.37 11.28 24.11
C LEU A 472 -7.04 11.50 24.84
N ASN A 473 -6.61 10.57 25.70
CA ASN A 473 -5.33 10.63 26.40
C ASN A 473 -4.15 10.36 25.45
N ASN A 474 -4.32 9.58 24.39
CA ASN A 474 -3.32 9.39 23.33
C ASN A 474 -3.32 10.49 22.26
N GLY A 475 -3.91 11.66 22.58
CA GLY A 475 -3.85 12.85 21.75
C GLY A 475 -4.81 12.88 20.57
N PHE A 476 -5.68 11.88 20.40
CA PHE A 476 -6.77 11.98 19.44
C PHE A 476 -7.72 13.12 19.84
N THR A 477 -8.20 13.85 18.85
CA THR A 477 -9.03 15.05 19.06
C THR A 477 -10.51 14.71 18.99
N TYR A 478 -10.93 13.77 18.14
CA TYR A 478 -12.34 13.39 17.99
C TYR A 478 -12.54 11.89 17.90
N VAL A 479 -13.65 11.44 18.50
CA VAL A 479 -14.20 10.09 18.34
C VAL A 479 -15.41 10.17 17.42
N VAL A 480 -15.35 9.52 16.26
CA VAL A 480 -16.31 9.70 15.16
C VAL A 480 -17.00 8.38 14.83
N ASN A 481 -18.26 8.20 15.22
CA ASN A 481 -19.07 7.07 14.78
C ASN A 481 -19.70 7.35 13.41
N GLY A 482 -20.54 8.38 13.31
CA GLY A 482 -21.15 8.81 12.05
C GLY A 482 -22.66 8.64 12.02
N SER A 483 -23.30 9.07 10.94
CA SER A 483 -24.77 9.17 10.83
C SER A 483 -25.45 7.84 10.56
N GLY A 484 -24.71 6.87 10.02
CA GLY A 484 -25.18 5.52 9.76
C GLY A 484 -24.25 4.74 8.85
N SER A 485 -24.31 3.43 9.01
CA SER A 485 -23.58 2.44 8.21
C SER A 485 -24.35 2.04 6.95
N THR A 486 -23.60 1.81 5.88
CA THR A 486 -24.14 1.26 4.63
C THR A 486 -24.36 -0.25 4.67
N GLU A 487 -23.79 -0.94 5.68
CA GLU A 487 -23.76 -2.40 5.78
C GLU A 487 -23.25 -3.06 4.49
N ASP A 488 -22.31 -2.41 3.81
CA ASP A 488 -21.75 -2.81 2.51
C ASP A 488 -20.88 -4.07 2.58
N TYR A 489 -20.42 -4.45 3.78
CA TYR A 489 -19.76 -5.74 4.04
C TYR A 489 -20.72 -6.93 4.05
N ASP A 490 -22.03 -6.69 4.20
CA ASP A 490 -23.04 -7.74 4.17
C ASP A 490 -23.44 -8.07 2.72
N ALA A 491 -24.12 -9.21 2.53
CA ALA A 491 -24.58 -9.66 1.22
C ALA A 491 -25.79 -8.85 0.71
N VAL A 492 -25.68 -7.53 0.63
CA VAL A 492 -26.70 -6.61 0.13
C VAL A 492 -26.70 -6.53 -1.39
N THR A 493 -27.88 -6.43 -2.02
CA THR A 493 -27.98 -6.20 -3.48
C THR A 493 -27.48 -4.79 -3.83
N MET A 494 -27.00 -4.59 -5.06
CA MET A 494 -26.55 -3.26 -5.52
C MET A 494 -27.64 -2.20 -5.34
N GLU A 495 -28.89 -2.51 -5.71
CA GLU A 495 -30.04 -1.63 -5.54
C GLU A 495 -30.29 -1.28 -4.06
N SER A 496 -30.20 -2.26 -3.16
CA SER A 496 -30.33 -2.03 -1.72
C SER A 496 -29.22 -1.12 -1.20
N LEU A 497 -27.98 -1.35 -1.61
CA LEU A 497 -26.81 -0.57 -1.18
C LEU A 497 -26.93 0.89 -1.64
N VAL A 498 -27.23 1.13 -2.92
CA VAL A 498 -27.49 2.48 -3.45
C VAL A 498 -28.66 3.14 -2.71
N GLY A 499 -29.74 2.39 -2.45
CA GLY A 499 -30.87 2.89 -1.68
C GLY A 499 -30.52 3.25 -0.23
N ILE A 500 -29.64 2.50 0.43
CA ILE A 500 -29.11 2.82 1.78
C ILE A 500 -28.28 4.10 1.71
N MET A 501 -27.32 4.19 0.78
CA MET A 501 -26.49 5.38 0.61
C MET A 501 -27.33 6.64 0.34
N HIS A 502 -28.37 6.53 -0.49
CA HIS A 502 -29.31 7.63 -0.73
C HIS A 502 -30.03 8.06 0.56
N ARG A 503 -30.53 7.12 1.37
CA ARG A 503 -31.19 7.44 2.65
C ARG A 503 -30.25 8.03 3.70
N LEU A 504 -28.95 7.71 3.63
CA LEU A 504 -27.96 8.31 4.53
C LEU A 504 -27.58 9.73 4.11
N THR A 505 -27.64 10.04 2.80
CA THR A 505 -27.31 11.36 2.24
C THR A 505 -28.50 12.31 2.15
N HIS A 506 -29.73 11.81 2.19
CA HIS A 506 -30.95 12.59 1.99
C HIS A 506 -31.98 12.39 3.10
N GLU A 507 -32.75 13.44 3.36
CA GLU A 507 -33.98 13.41 4.14
C GLU A 507 -35.12 12.78 3.33
N THR A 508 -36.25 12.50 3.98
CA THR A 508 -37.42 11.87 3.35
C THR A 508 -38.10 12.74 2.30
N ASP A 509 -37.90 14.06 2.35
CA ASP A 509 -38.39 15.02 1.36
C ASP A 509 -37.43 15.18 0.16
N GLY A 510 -36.31 14.43 0.14
CA GLY A 510 -35.30 14.48 -0.92
C GLY A 510 -34.29 15.61 -0.78
N SER A 511 -34.38 16.45 0.26
CA SER A 511 -33.32 17.41 0.58
C SER A 511 -32.10 16.73 1.18
N VAL A 512 -30.92 17.33 1.05
CA VAL A 512 -29.68 16.75 1.60
C VAL A 512 -29.71 16.71 3.13
N LYS A 513 -29.32 15.57 3.69
CA LYS A 513 -29.06 15.37 5.12
C LYS A 513 -27.74 16.04 5.51
N ARG A 514 -27.80 17.35 5.71
CA ARG A 514 -26.62 18.19 5.92
C ARG A 514 -25.76 17.76 7.10
N GLY A 515 -24.47 17.59 6.83
CA GLY A 515 -23.48 17.13 7.79
C GLY A 515 -23.43 15.62 7.97
N ALA A 516 -24.20 14.85 7.18
CA ALA A 516 -24.21 13.40 7.30
C ALA A 516 -22.82 12.80 7.08
N ILE A 517 -22.43 11.86 7.95
CA ILE A 517 -21.19 11.09 7.86
C ILE A 517 -21.57 9.66 7.52
N LEU A 518 -21.25 9.24 6.29
CA LEU A 518 -21.55 7.90 5.79
C LEU A 518 -20.43 6.94 6.17
N VAL A 519 -20.78 5.84 6.81
CA VAL A 519 -19.84 4.75 7.14
C VAL A 519 -19.93 3.66 6.07
N MET A 520 -18.84 3.52 5.32
CA MET A 520 -18.61 2.49 4.30
C MET A 520 -17.31 1.75 4.64
N HIS A 521 -17.00 0.68 3.91
CA HIS A 521 -15.81 -0.14 4.16
C HIS A 521 -14.98 -0.31 2.88
N MET A 522 -13.68 -0.55 3.06
CA MET A 522 -12.72 -0.80 1.97
C MET A 522 -12.18 -2.23 1.96
N SER A 523 -12.72 -3.11 2.81
CA SER A 523 -12.31 -4.51 2.91
C SER A 523 -12.84 -5.36 1.74
N SER A 524 -12.25 -6.53 1.52
CA SER A 524 -12.64 -7.44 0.42
C SER A 524 -14.09 -7.94 0.49
N THR A 525 -14.74 -7.88 1.65
CA THR A 525 -16.16 -8.21 1.81
C THR A 525 -17.07 -7.10 1.28
N ALA A 526 -16.61 -5.84 1.31
CA ALA A 526 -17.30 -4.67 0.79
C ALA A 526 -17.06 -4.46 -0.73
N ALA A 527 -17.15 -5.54 -1.50
CA ALA A 527 -16.75 -5.57 -2.91
C ALA A 527 -17.56 -4.65 -3.84
N ARG A 528 -18.74 -4.19 -3.39
CA ARG A 528 -19.70 -3.39 -4.18
C ARG A 528 -19.65 -1.89 -3.88
N THR A 529 -18.89 -1.48 -2.88
CA THR A 529 -18.91 -0.10 -2.37
C THR A 529 -18.51 0.92 -3.43
N ALA A 530 -17.44 0.66 -4.18
CA ALA A 530 -16.99 1.54 -5.25
C ALA A 530 -18.05 1.72 -6.34
N GLU A 531 -18.68 0.64 -6.80
CA GLU A 531 -19.74 0.68 -7.83
C GLU A 531 -21.00 1.39 -7.33
N ALA A 532 -21.46 1.11 -6.11
CA ALA A 532 -22.61 1.81 -5.53
C ALA A 532 -22.33 3.31 -5.35
N LEU A 533 -21.12 3.67 -4.96
CA LEU A 533 -20.70 5.05 -4.81
C LEU A 533 -20.61 5.77 -6.16
N ASP A 534 -20.09 5.12 -7.21
CA ASP A 534 -20.08 5.68 -8.58
C ASP A 534 -21.51 5.99 -9.05
N ILE A 535 -22.46 5.08 -8.83
CA ILE A 535 -23.88 5.31 -9.16
C ILE A 535 -24.43 6.53 -8.41
N LEU A 536 -24.19 6.62 -7.09
CA LEU A 536 -24.68 7.72 -6.26
C LEU A 536 -24.09 9.07 -6.71
N LEU A 537 -22.78 9.13 -6.91
CA LEU A 537 -22.07 10.36 -7.28
C LEU A 537 -22.42 10.79 -8.72
N THR A 538 -22.53 9.84 -9.65
CA THR A 538 -23.00 10.12 -11.02
C THR A 538 -24.40 10.75 -11.00
N ALA A 539 -25.32 10.26 -10.16
CA ALA A 539 -26.64 10.85 -10.00
C ALA A 539 -26.59 12.24 -9.37
N ASN A 540 -25.72 12.46 -8.37
CA ASN A 540 -25.52 13.76 -7.75
C ASN A 540 -24.93 14.81 -8.71
N ASP A 541 -23.95 14.42 -9.53
CA ASP A 541 -23.29 15.30 -10.50
C ASP A 541 -24.23 15.78 -11.59
N ALA A 542 -25.22 14.95 -11.96
CA ALA A 542 -26.26 15.29 -12.93
C ALA A 542 -27.24 16.37 -12.43
N LEU A 543 -27.32 16.61 -11.11
CA LEU A 543 -28.18 17.66 -10.56
C LEU A 543 -27.58 19.06 -10.81
N PRO A 544 -28.41 20.09 -11.09
CA PRO A 544 -27.91 21.44 -11.26
C PRO A 544 -27.44 22.03 -9.92
N GLU A 545 -26.48 22.96 -9.99
CA GLU A 545 -26.05 23.73 -8.82
C GLU A 545 -27.25 24.43 -8.13
N GLY A 546 -27.31 24.32 -6.81
CA GLY A 546 -28.41 24.87 -6.01
C GLY A 546 -29.65 23.97 -5.89
N HIS A 547 -29.69 22.81 -6.55
CA HIS A 547 -30.75 21.82 -6.33
C HIS A 547 -30.78 21.36 -4.86
N PRO A 548 -31.96 21.25 -4.21
CA PRO A 548 -32.07 20.93 -2.78
C PRO A 548 -31.52 19.55 -2.41
N GLY A 549 -31.55 18.61 -3.36
CA GLY A 549 -30.96 17.27 -3.23
C GLY A 549 -29.51 17.15 -3.72
N LYS A 550 -28.90 18.21 -4.26
CA LYS A 550 -27.48 18.13 -4.66
C LYS A 550 -26.61 18.33 -3.43
N PHE A 551 -25.75 17.35 -3.14
CA PHE A 551 -24.78 17.41 -2.05
C PHE A 551 -23.37 17.70 -2.55
N LYS A 552 -22.56 18.22 -1.65
CA LYS A 552 -21.11 18.35 -1.77
C LYS A 552 -20.44 17.36 -0.84
N ILE A 553 -19.19 17.00 -1.16
CA ILE A 553 -18.38 16.17 -0.28
C ILE A 553 -17.35 17.04 0.44
N GLY A 554 -17.27 16.86 1.75
CA GLY A 554 -16.26 17.49 2.61
C GLY A 554 -15.34 16.46 3.24
N LEU A 555 -14.17 16.93 3.66
CA LEU A 555 -13.24 16.18 4.51
C LEU A 555 -13.53 16.47 5.98
N LEU A 556 -13.57 15.45 6.84
CA LEU A 556 -13.94 15.62 8.24
C LEU A 556 -13.01 16.58 8.97
N GLY A 557 -11.70 16.53 8.71
CA GLY A 557 -10.71 17.39 9.36
C GLY A 557 -10.83 18.88 9.04
N ASP A 558 -11.58 19.26 8.00
CA ASP A 558 -11.88 20.68 7.71
C ASP A 558 -12.98 21.26 8.61
N TYR A 559 -13.79 20.40 9.23
CA TYR A 559 -14.94 20.81 10.06
C TYR A 559 -14.84 20.36 11.51
N LEU A 560 -14.13 19.27 11.78
CA LEU A 560 -13.82 18.77 13.13
C LEU A 560 -12.50 19.38 13.60
N THR A 561 -12.48 20.70 13.70
CA THR A 561 -11.35 21.51 14.16
C THR A 561 -11.40 21.68 15.68
N GLY A 562 -10.33 22.18 16.30
CA GLY A 562 -10.19 22.23 17.77
C GLY A 562 -11.33 22.96 18.52
N ASP A 563 -12.06 23.83 17.83
CA ASP A 563 -13.20 24.64 18.28
C ASP A 563 -14.58 24.00 18.05
N TYR A 564 -14.69 22.91 17.28
CA TYR A 564 -15.94 22.15 17.16
C TYR A 564 -16.34 21.53 18.51
N ASP A 565 -17.65 21.53 18.78
CA ASP A 565 -18.25 20.98 20.00
C ASP A 565 -19.55 20.28 19.63
N GLN A 566 -19.74 19.04 20.11
CA GLN A 566 -20.95 18.25 19.83
C GLN A 566 -22.25 19.00 20.20
N THR A 567 -22.20 19.92 21.18
CA THR A 567 -23.36 20.67 21.69
C THR A 567 -23.77 21.83 20.78
N MET A 568 -22.98 22.13 19.74
CA MET A 568 -23.35 23.09 18.72
C MET A 568 -24.69 22.72 18.09
N LYS A 569 -25.43 23.72 17.63
CA LYS A 569 -26.69 23.50 16.90
C LYS A 569 -26.40 23.47 15.41
N GLN A 570 -27.15 22.64 14.70
CA GLN A 570 -27.05 22.58 13.25
C GLN A 570 -27.28 23.99 12.68
N VAL A 571 -26.33 24.46 11.87
CA VAL A 571 -26.41 25.77 11.22
C VAL A 571 -27.68 25.81 10.36
N LYS A 572 -28.37 26.95 10.30
CA LYS A 572 -29.52 27.10 9.39
C LYS A 572 -29.01 27.37 7.97
N PRO A 573 -29.70 26.88 6.92
CA PRO A 573 -29.36 27.27 5.54
C PRO A 573 -29.35 28.79 5.39
N ALA A 574 -28.47 29.32 4.54
CA ALA A 574 -28.38 30.76 4.31
C ALA A 574 -29.73 31.35 3.81
N ALA A 575 -30.03 32.59 4.22
CA ALA A 575 -31.27 33.27 3.83
C ALA A 575 -31.33 33.42 2.30
N GLY A 576 -32.35 32.83 1.68
CA GLY A 576 -32.51 32.76 0.22
C GLY A 576 -32.45 31.33 -0.34
N TYR A 577 -31.99 30.36 0.45
CA TYR A 577 -32.10 28.93 0.12
C TYR A 577 -33.56 28.50 0.29
N LYS A 578 -34.30 28.42 -0.82
CA LYS A 578 -35.65 27.86 -0.82
C LYS A 578 -35.54 26.34 -0.94
N LEU A 579 -36.01 25.62 0.08
CA LEU A 579 -36.48 24.25 -0.10
C LEU A 579 -37.59 24.33 -1.17
N HIS A 580 -37.26 23.89 -2.38
CA HIS A 580 -38.17 23.87 -3.52
C HIS A 580 -38.81 22.51 -3.65
#